data_AF-A0A934VXE2-F1
#
_entry.id   AF-A0A934VXE2-F1
#
_cell.length_a   1.000
_cell.length_b   1.000
_cell.length_c   1.000
_cell.angle_alpha   90.00
_cell.angle_beta   90.00
_cell.angle_gamma   90.00
#
_symmetry.space_group_name_H-M   'P 1'
#
loop_
_entity.id
_entity.type
_entity.pdbx_description
1 polymer ?
#
loop_
_entity_poly.entity_id
_entity_poly.type
_entity_poly.pdbx_seq_one_letter_code
_entity_poly.pdbx_strand_id
1 'polypeptide(L)' 'HHIQPFYLSPYSPDFNPIERLWQHLKGHFMADFLTSDGVALTDRLLTSLQALLDQPRTVSSVCSLPNLNRK' A
#
# COMPACT_ATOMS: atom_id res chain seq x y z
N HIS A 1 4.12 24.00 -2.78
CA HIS A 1 3.34 22.76 -2.66
C HIS A 1 2.16 23.00 -1.71
N HIS A 2 0.92 22.79 -2.17
CA HIS A 2 -0.31 22.95 -1.37
C HIS A 2 -0.71 21.63 -0.70
N ILE A 3 0.10 21.16 0.26
CA ILE A 3 -0.17 19.91 1.00
C ILE A 3 -0.78 20.30 2.35
N GLN A 4 -1.92 19.71 2.70
CA GLN A 4 -2.54 19.86 4.01
C GLN A 4 -2.30 18.57 4.81
N PRO A 5 -1.63 18.63 5.98
CA PRO A 5 -1.44 17.46 6.81
C PRO A 5 -2.79 16.99 7.36
N PHE A 6 -3.00 15.67 7.38
CA PHE A 6 -4.14 15.05 8.02
C PHE A 6 -3.68 14.41 9.34
N TYR A 7 -4.43 14.62 10.43
CA TYR A 7 -4.10 14.03 11.71
C TYR A 7 -4.29 12.51 11.68
N LEU A 8 -3.29 11.76 12.12
CA LEU A 8 -3.33 10.32 12.30
C LEU A 8 -3.06 10.02 13.78
N SER A 9 -3.95 9.26 14.41
CA SER A 9 -3.76 8.84 15.80
C SER A 9 -2.53 7.93 15.94
N PRO A 10 -1.82 7.98 17.08
CA PRO A 10 -0.72 7.05 17.35
C PRO A 10 -1.15 5.59 17.21
N TYR A 11 -0.23 4.72 16.78
CA TYR A 11 -0.45 3.27 16.65
C TYR A 11 -1.70 2.89 15.86
N SER A 12 -2.05 3.66 14.82
CA SER A 12 -3.25 3.46 14.03
C SER A 12 -2.94 3.08 12.57
N PRO A 13 -2.31 1.92 12.35
CA PRO A 13 -1.88 1.48 11.01
C PRO A 13 -3.06 1.30 10.05
N ASP A 14 -4.24 0.94 10.57
CA ASP A 14 -5.46 0.76 9.78
C ASP A 14 -6.00 2.07 9.19
N PHE A 15 -5.66 3.21 9.78
CA PHE A 15 -6.00 4.54 9.27
C PHE A 15 -4.90 5.13 8.38
N ASN A 16 -3.77 4.45 8.21
CA ASN A 16 -2.67 4.88 7.36
C ASN A 16 -2.75 4.20 5.98
N PRO A 17 -3.15 4.91 4.89
CA PRO A 17 -3.38 4.29 3.59
C PRO A 17 -2.15 3.55 3.03
N ILE A 18 -0.94 4.05 3.29
CA ILE A 18 0.28 3.42 2.80
C ILE A 18 0.54 2.05 3.43
N GLU A 19 0.18 1.86 4.71
CA GLU A 19 0.35 0.57 5.38
C GLU A 19 -0.60 -0.47 4.81
N ARG A 20 -1.84 -0.08 4.53
CA ARG A 20 -2.82 -0.95 3.86
C ARG A 20 -2.39 -1.30 2.44
N LEU A 21 -1.82 -0.35 1.70
CA LEU A 21 -1.23 -0.61 0.39
C LEU A 21 -0.11 -1.65 0.48
N TRP A 22 0.80 -1.51 1.45
CA TRP A 22 1.89 -2.47 1.67
C TRP A 22 1.38 -3.85 2.07
N GLN A 23 0.37 -3.93 2.94
CA GLN A 23 -0.24 -5.21 3.30
C GLN A 23 -0.85 -5.90 2.07
N HIS A 24 -1.58 -5.15 1.24
CA HIS A 24 -2.15 -5.68 0.01
C HIS A 24 -1.07 -6.16 -0.97
N LEU A 25 -0.05 -5.34 -1.22
CA LEU A 25 1.07 -5.67 -2.11
C LEU A 25 1.75 -6.97 -1.68
N LYS A 26 2.13 -7.08 -0.40
CA LYS A 26 2.81 -8.28 0.13
C LYS A 26 1.93 -9.51 0.00
N GLY A 27 0.66 -9.41 0.38
CA GLY A 27 -0.28 -10.54 0.37
C GLY A 27 -0.67 -11.05 -1.01
N HIS A 28 -0.65 -10.20 -2.05
CA HIS A 28 -1.14 -10.57 -3.38
C HIS A 28 -0.04 -10.74 -4.43
N PHE A 29 1.10 -10.06 -4.27
CA PHE A 29 2.17 -10.06 -5.28
C PHE A 29 3.47 -10.69 -4.81
N MET A 30 3.66 -10.83 -3.49
CA MET A 30 4.91 -11.32 -2.92
C MET A 30 4.74 -12.50 -1.95
N ALA A 31 3.53 -13.05 -1.80
CA ALA A 31 3.24 -14.08 -0.79
C ALA A 31 4.14 -15.32 -0.90
N ASP A 32 4.45 -15.76 -2.12
CA ASP A 32 5.28 -16.93 -2.40
C ASP A 32 6.70 -16.57 -2.89
N PHE A 33 7.12 -15.32 -2.68
CA PHE A 33 8.44 -14.85 -3.12
C PHE A 33 9.40 -14.70 -1.93
N LEU A 34 10.46 -15.50 -1.93
CA LEU A 34 11.55 -15.44 -0.95
C LEU A 34 12.89 -15.39 -1.67
N THR A 35 13.75 -14.46 -1.26
CA THR A 35 15.11 -14.32 -1.79
C THR A 35 16.05 -13.77 -0.73
N SER A 36 17.33 -14.13 -0.81
CA SER A 36 18.42 -13.50 -0.05
C SER A 36 19.19 -12.44 -0.85
N ASP A 37 18.85 -12.26 -2.14
CA ASP A 37 19.45 -11.26 -3.02
C ASP A 37 18.62 -9.96 -3.01
N GLY A 38 19.27 -8.87 -2.63
CA GLY A 38 18.66 -7.54 -2.57
C GLY A 38 18.29 -6.98 -3.94
N VAL A 39 19.01 -7.36 -5.01
CA VAL A 39 18.68 -6.91 -6.37
C VAL A 39 17.40 -7.61 -6.83
N ALA A 40 17.34 -8.94 -6.73
CA ALA A 40 16.12 -9.70 -7.03
C ALA A 40 14.90 -9.23 -6.20
N LEU A 41 15.11 -8.89 -4.93
CA LEU A 41 14.04 -8.31 -4.09
C LEU A 41 13.54 -6.97 -4.64
N THR A 42 14.46 -6.09 -5.01
CA THR A 42 14.14 -4.76 -5.56
C THR A 42 13.37 -4.87 -6.88
N ASP A 43 13.83 -5.71 -7.80
CA ASP A 43 13.19 -5.92 -9.09
C ASP A 43 11.77 -6.49 -8.95
N ARG A 44 11.59 -7.46 -8.04
CA ARG A 44 10.26 -8.02 -7.74
C ARG A 44 9.35 -6.98 -7.12
N LEU A 45 9.86 -6.16 -6.20
CA LEU A 45 9.10 -5.09 -5.55
C LEU A 45 8.61 -4.07 -6.59
N LEU A 46 9.51 -3.59 -7.46
CA LEU A 46 9.18 -2.63 -8.52
C LEU A 46 8.13 -3.19 -9.49
N THR A 47 8.32 -4.43 -9.94
CA THR A 47 7.35 -5.12 -10.82
C THR A 47 5.99 -5.26 -10.15
N SER A 48 5.96 -5.64 -8.87
CA SER A 48 4.72 -5.80 -8.09
C SER A 48 4.01 -4.46 -7.88
N LEU A 49 4.77 -3.40 -7.59
CA LEU A 49 4.23 -2.05 -7.45
C LEU A 49 3.62 -1.56 -8.75
N GLN A 50 4.31 -1.73 -9.88
CA GLN A 50 3.79 -1.36 -11.20
C GLN A 50 2.48 -2.11 -11.50
N ALA A 51 2.46 -3.43 -11.30
CA ALA A 51 1.27 -4.25 -11.52
C ALA A 51 0.08 -3.85 -10.63
N LEU A 52 0.34 -3.39 -9.40
CA LEU A 52 -0.69 -2.85 -8.51
C LEU A 52 -1.16 -1.46 -8.96
N LEU A 53 -0.25 -0.58 -9.38
CA LEU A 53 -0.58 0.77 -9.86
C LEU A 53 -1.38 0.75 -11.17
N ASP A 54 -1.18 -0.27 -11.99
CA ASP A 54 -1.99 -0.52 -13.20
C ASP A 54 -3.44 -0.93 -12.87
N GLN A 55 -3.78 -1.10 -11.58
CA GLN A 55 -5.12 -1.41 -11.06
C GLN A 55 -5.69 -0.27 -10.21
N PRO A 56 -6.05 0.89 -10.81
CA PRO A 56 -6.41 2.10 -10.07
C PRO A 56 -7.63 1.94 -9.17
N ARG A 57 -8.59 1.06 -9.54
CA ARG A 57 -9.76 0.75 -8.69
C ARG A 57 -9.35 0.02 -7.42
N THR A 58 -8.42 -0.93 -7.53
CA THR A 58 -7.86 -1.67 -6.39
C THR A 58 -7.10 -0.72 -5.47
N VAL A 59 -6.21 0.11 -6.04
CA VAL A 59 -5.45 1.12 -5.27
C VAL A 59 -6.40 2.06 -4.52
N SER A 60 -7.43 2.57 -5.19
CA SER A 60 -8.42 3.45 -4.56
C SER A 60 -9.17 2.75 -3.41
N SER A 61 -9.57 1.49 -3.59
CA SER A 61 -10.27 0.71 -2.58
C SER A 61 -9.38 0.35 -1.38
N VAL A 62 -8.12 -0.02 -1.63
CA VAL A 62 -7.16 -0.37 -0.57
C VAL A 62 -6.77 0.86 0.25
N CYS A 63 -6.60 2.01 -0.39
CA CYS A 63 -6.23 3.26 0.26
C CYS A 63 -7.41 4.03 0.85
N SER A 64 -8.67 3.59 0.67
CA SER A 64 -9.83 4.33 1.16
C SER A 64 -9.92 4.30 2.68
N LEU A 65 -9.94 5.45 3.34
CA LEU A 65 -10.05 5.53 4.81
C LEU A 65 -11.35 4.89 5.32
N PRO A 66 -11.29 3.94 6.26
CA PRO A 66 -12.49 3.39 6.87
C PRO A 66 -13.28 4.51 7.57
N ASN A 67 -14.54 4.71 7.17
CA ASN A 67 -15.52 5.56 7.87
C ASN A 67 -15.28 7.08 7.90
N LEU A 68 -14.42 7.66 7.05
CA LEU A 68 -14.26 9.13 6.98
C LEU A 68 -15.56 9.85 6.52
N ASN A 69 -16.44 9.14 5.81
CA ASN A 69 -17.68 9.67 5.22
C ASN A 69 -18.97 9.37 6.00
N ARG A 70 -18.90 8.94 7.27
CA ARG A 70 -20.10 8.96 8.13
C ARG A 70 -20.33 10.37 8.65
N LYS A 71 -20.94 11.21 7.82
CA LYS A 71 -21.70 12.38 8.27
C LYS A 71 -23.18 12.06 8.19
#